data_AF-A0A022XWQ1-F1
#
_entry.id   AF-A0A022XWQ1-F1
#
_cell.length_a   1.000
_cell.length_b   1.000
_cell.length_c   1.000
_cell.angle_alpha   90.00
_cell.angle_beta   90.00
_cell.angle_gamma   90.00
#
_symmetry.space_group_name_H-M   'P 1'
#
loop_
_entity.id
_entity.type
_entity.pdbx_description
1 polymer ?
#
loop_
_entity_poly.entity_id
_entity_poly.type
_entity_poly.pdbx_seq_one_letter_code
_entity_poly.pdbx_strand_id
1 'polypeptide(L)'
;MKSVEFTYTFPKEIARRFHRIYLPEVQLMSLVVVATKLLFPFDNVKRYPRTLNDPSVQVIDWEKWAEAQSTFDRRGISQGLLTNGAAMQATEMDAMEMTQQQLDEYMDWYDRLWVADKDIKASNPFAEMFPTTRTAAAKMGNQARQTDDEAVAEKLQAVLSSLRVRRVVTEEEANRLMRPIPRPGCDYLRFRYEYQLPDIARYFYDTAAKTIGVSLETLVLAVYQTEGRIHVPKGKARDSK
;
A
#
# COMPACT_ATOMS: atom_id res chain seq x y z
N MET A 1 10.26 -17.24 -21.89
CA MET A 1 9.71 -16.05 -21.23
C MET A 1 10.74 -14.94 -21.39
N LYS A 2 10.40 -13.80 -22.01
CA LYS A 2 11.28 -12.63 -21.88
C LYS A 2 11.14 -12.16 -20.44
N SER A 3 12.24 -12.17 -19.68
CA SER A 3 12.30 -11.54 -18.36
C SER A 3 11.95 -10.06 -18.54
N VAL A 4 10.99 -9.58 -17.77
CA VAL A 4 10.72 -8.14 -17.73
C VAL A 4 11.88 -7.52 -16.96
N GLU A 5 12.81 -6.88 -17.66
CA GLU A 5 13.93 -6.17 -17.03
C GLU A 5 13.38 -4.91 -16.35
N PHE A 6 13.14 -5.00 -15.04
CA PHE A 6 12.90 -3.82 -14.20
C PHE A 6 14.25 -3.36 -13.66
N THR A 7 14.69 -2.19 -14.10
CA THR A 7 15.86 -1.52 -13.53
C THR A 7 15.39 -0.70 -12.33
N TYR A 8 15.49 -1.25 -11.13
CA TYR A 8 15.16 -0.55 -9.87
C TYR A 8 16.21 0.49 -9.48
N THR A 9 16.64 1.28 -10.46
CA THR A 9 17.63 2.34 -10.28
C THR A 9 16.95 3.67 -10.40
N PHE A 10 17.24 4.58 -9.48
CA PHE A 10 16.83 5.97 -9.62
C PHE A 10 17.40 6.53 -10.95
N PRO A 11 16.59 7.21 -11.79
CA PRO A 11 17.08 7.78 -13.03
C PRO A 11 18.17 8.81 -12.75
N LYS A 12 19.44 8.47 -13.02
CA LYS A 12 20.58 9.38 -12.81
C LYS A 12 20.69 10.46 -13.89
N GLU A 13 20.11 10.20 -15.07
CA GLU A 13 20.07 11.14 -16.19
C GLU A 13 18.62 11.38 -16.63
N ILE A 14 18.11 12.59 -16.39
CA ILE A 14 16.75 13.00 -16.78
C ILE A 14 16.81 13.49 -18.24
N ALA A 15 17.09 12.58 -19.17
CA ALA A 15 17.02 12.86 -20.59
C ALA A 15 15.55 12.78 -21.04
N ARG A 16 14.85 13.92 -20.98
CA ARG A 16 13.40 14.16 -21.23
C ARG A 16 12.45 13.83 -20.08
N ARG A 17 11.48 14.75 -19.91
CA ARG A 17 10.32 14.78 -18.99
C ARG A 17 10.33 13.65 -17.96
N PHE A 18 10.68 13.98 -16.72
CA PHE A 18 10.61 13.07 -15.58
C PHE A 18 9.19 12.53 -15.43
N HIS A 19 8.97 11.25 -15.73
CA HIS A 19 7.72 10.58 -15.43
C HIS A 19 7.87 9.84 -14.11
N ARG A 20 6.98 10.12 -13.15
CA ARG A 20 6.94 9.49 -11.82
C ARG A 20 6.87 7.96 -11.87
N ILE A 21 6.44 7.39 -13.01
CA ILE A 21 6.34 5.95 -13.28
C ILE A 21 7.72 5.27 -13.36
N TYR A 22 8.81 6.02 -13.56
CA TYR A 22 10.16 5.48 -13.56
C TYR A 22 10.78 5.40 -12.16
N LEU A 23 10.09 5.87 -11.12
CA LEU A 23 10.54 5.73 -9.75
C LEU A 23 10.52 4.25 -9.34
N PRO A 24 11.59 3.73 -8.70
CA PRO A 24 11.66 2.33 -8.30
C PRO A 24 10.55 1.95 -7.31
N GLU A 25 10.12 2.88 -6.45
CA GLU A 25 9.03 2.69 -5.49
C GLU A 25 7.70 2.48 -6.22
N VAL A 26 7.45 3.28 -7.26
CA VAL A 26 6.23 3.19 -8.07
C VAL A 26 6.22 1.88 -8.87
N GLN A 27 7.37 1.47 -9.42
CA GLN A 27 7.50 0.20 -10.14
C GLN A 27 7.28 -1.00 -9.22
N LEU A 28 7.89 -0.99 -8.04
CA LEU A 28 7.73 -2.04 -7.05
C LEU A 28 6.28 -2.15 -6.59
N MET A 29 5.66 -1.03 -6.24
CA MET A 29 4.25 -1.02 -5.83
C MET A 29 3.34 -1.48 -6.96
N SER A 30 3.61 -1.06 -8.21
CA SER A 30 2.84 -1.53 -9.37
C SER A 30 2.91 -3.05 -9.53
N LEU A 31 4.08 -3.66 -9.29
CA LEU A 31 4.24 -5.12 -9.31
C LEU A 31 3.48 -5.81 -8.18
N VAL A 32 3.52 -5.24 -6.97
CA VAL A 32 2.74 -5.74 -5.84
C VAL A 32 1.25 -5.71 -6.17
N VAL A 33 0.74 -4.60 -6.69
CA VAL A 33 -0.66 -4.46 -7.10
C VAL A 33 -1.03 -5.49 -8.17
N VAL A 34 -0.17 -5.69 -9.18
CA VAL A 34 -0.40 -6.70 -10.23
C VAL A 34 -0.42 -8.12 -9.65
N ALA A 35 0.53 -8.45 -8.76
CA ALA A 35 0.59 -9.76 -8.10
C ALA A 35 -0.65 -10.00 -7.23
N THR A 36 -1.06 -9.01 -6.43
CA THR A 36 -2.28 -9.06 -5.62
C THR A 36 -3.50 -9.26 -6.50
N LYS A 37 -3.60 -8.55 -7.63
CA LYS A 37 -4.72 -8.70 -8.57
C LYS A 37 -4.74 -10.05 -9.29
N LEU A 38 -3.58 -10.69 -9.50
CA LEU A 38 -3.49 -12.03 -10.08
C LEU A 38 -3.91 -13.12 -9.08
N LEU A 39 -3.50 -12.99 -7.82
CA LEU A 39 -3.78 -13.96 -6.76
C LEU A 39 -5.20 -13.77 -6.18
N PHE A 40 -5.58 -12.52 -5.96
CA PHE A 40 -6.81 -12.08 -5.31
C PHE A 40 -7.50 -11.02 -6.18
N PRO A 41 -8.24 -11.43 -7.23
CA PRO A 41 -8.92 -10.47 -8.08
C PRO A 41 -10.02 -9.70 -7.32
N PHE A 42 -10.25 -8.45 -7.73
CA PHE A 42 -11.28 -7.55 -7.15
C PHE A 42 -12.69 -7.81 -7.73
N ASP A 43 -12.93 -8.98 -8.30
CA ASP A 43 -14.19 -9.31 -8.97
C ASP A 43 -14.96 -10.41 -8.22
N ASN A 44 -16.27 -10.46 -8.49
CA ASN A 44 -17.16 -11.46 -7.89
C ASN A 44 -17.18 -12.78 -8.68
N VAL A 45 -16.20 -13.01 -9.55
CA VAL A 45 -16.14 -14.20 -10.42
C VAL A 45 -15.51 -15.36 -9.66
N LYS A 46 -16.27 -16.45 -9.54
CA LYS A 46 -15.82 -17.69 -8.90
C LYS A 46 -14.86 -18.44 -9.83
N ARG A 47 -13.57 -18.40 -9.50
CA ARG A 47 -12.48 -19.14 -10.18
C ARG A 47 -12.01 -20.30 -9.34
N TYR A 48 -11.75 -21.45 -9.97
CA TYR A 48 -11.44 -22.70 -9.28
C TYR A 48 -10.03 -23.20 -9.58
N PRO A 49 -9.11 -23.23 -8.58
CA PRO A 49 -7.76 -23.73 -8.75
C PRO A 49 -7.74 -25.24 -9.03
N ARG A 50 -6.64 -25.71 -9.63
CA ARG A 50 -6.45 -27.12 -10.02
C ARG A 50 -5.97 -28.00 -8.86
N THR A 51 -5.17 -27.41 -7.96
CA THR A 51 -4.47 -28.12 -6.88
C THR A 51 -4.59 -27.35 -5.59
N LEU A 52 -4.56 -28.04 -4.45
CA LEU A 52 -4.59 -27.43 -3.12
C LEU A 52 -3.35 -26.57 -2.82
N ASN A 53 -2.22 -26.84 -3.50
CA ASN A 53 -0.97 -26.10 -3.35
C ASN A 53 -0.91 -24.81 -4.20
N ASP A 54 -1.99 -24.47 -4.90
CA ASP A 54 -2.08 -23.22 -5.66
C ASP A 54 -2.34 -22.06 -4.68
N PRO A 55 -1.54 -20.98 -4.68
CA PRO A 55 -1.79 -19.81 -3.82
C PRO A 55 -3.18 -19.18 -4.06
N SER A 56 -3.78 -19.42 -5.23
CA SER A 56 -5.14 -18.96 -5.60
C SER A 56 -6.27 -19.69 -4.87
N VAL A 57 -5.95 -20.68 -4.01
CA VAL A 57 -6.91 -21.38 -3.14
C VAL A 57 -7.42 -20.45 -2.04
N GLN A 58 -6.59 -19.54 -1.56
CA GLN A 58 -6.98 -18.58 -0.54
C GLN A 58 -7.63 -17.36 -1.21
N VAL A 59 -8.65 -16.81 -0.57
CA VAL A 59 -9.36 -15.61 -1.04
C VAL A 59 -9.46 -14.63 0.10
N ILE A 60 -9.04 -13.41 -0.21
CA ILE A 60 -9.21 -12.26 0.68
C ILE A 60 -10.66 -11.81 0.60
N ASP A 61 -11.28 -11.65 1.76
CA ASP A 61 -12.55 -10.94 1.91
C ASP A 61 -12.24 -9.44 1.90
N TRP A 62 -12.41 -8.80 0.74
CA TRP A 62 -12.00 -7.42 0.54
C TRP A 62 -12.79 -6.42 1.40
N GLU A 63 -14.04 -6.74 1.77
CA GLU A 63 -14.84 -5.91 2.69
C GLU A 63 -14.22 -5.90 4.08
N LYS A 64 -13.89 -7.09 4.61
CA LYS A 64 -13.20 -7.22 5.90
C LYS A 64 -11.79 -6.64 5.88
N TRP A 65 -11.10 -6.75 4.75
CA TRP A 65 -9.81 -6.07 4.58
C TRP A 65 -9.97 -4.55 4.66
N ALA A 66 -11.00 -3.99 4.01
CA ALA A 66 -11.26 -2.56 4.03
C ALA A 66 -11.66 -2.06 5.43
N GLU A 67 -12.43 -2.86 6.17
CA GLU A 67 -12.75 -2.61 7.59
C GLU A 67 -11.47 -2.61 8.44
N ALA A 68 -10.62 -3.64 8.32
CA ALA A 68 -9.37 -3.74 9.07
C ALA A 68 -8.37 -2.63 8.72
N GLN A 69 -8.37 -2.16 7.47
CA GLN A 69 -7.61 -0.98 7.06
C GLN A 69 -8.20 0.29 7.67
N SER A 70 -9.52 0.44 7.67
CA SER A 70 -10.19 1.61 8.24
C SER A 70 -10.00 1.72 9.75
N THR A 71 -10.02 0.59 10.48
CA THR A 71 -9.73 0.57 11.92
C THR A 71 -8.28 0.94 12.20
N PHE A 72 -7.34 0.45 11.39
CA PHE A 72 -5.94 0.81 11.46
C PHE A 72 -5.72 2.31 11.22
N ASP A 73 -6.34 2.88 10.18
CA ASP A 73 -6.19 4.32 9.87
C ASP A 73 -6.85 5.20 10.94
N ARG A 74 -8.00 4.78 11.49
CA ARG A 74 -8.69 5.49 12.58
C ARG A 74 -7.95 5.41 13.90
N ARG A 75 -7.07 4.42 14.11
CA ARG A 75 -6.28 4.27 15.33
C ARG A 75 -5.52 5.54 15.67
N GLY A 76 -4.90 6.19 14.68
CA GLY A 76 -4.19 7.47 14.90
C GLY A 76 -5.13 8.56 15.42
N ILE A 77 -6.33 8.66 14.85
CA ILE A 77 -7.30 9.69 15.24
C ILE A 77 -7.91 9.39 16.62
N SER A 78 -8.31 8.14 16.88
CA SER A 78 -9.03 7.75 18.10
C SER A 78 -8.15 7.58 19.33
N GLN A 79 -6.86 7.25 19.16
CA GLN A 79 -5.93 7.15 20.28
C GLN A 79 -5.38 8.52 20.71
N GLY A 80 -5.86 9.62 20.09
CA GLY A 80 -5.27 10.94 20.25
C GLY A 80 -3.82 10.99 19.76
N LEU A 81 -3.40 9.98 18.98
CA LEU A 81 -2.02 9.71 18.65
C LEU A 81 -1.72 10.27 17.26
N LEU A 82 -1.03 11.39 17.18
CA LEU A 82 -0.64 11.95 15.90
C LEU A 82 0.43 11.04 15.26
N THR A 83 0.00 10.07 14.45
CA THR A 83 0.93 9.21 13.71
C THR A 83 1.88 10.09 12.91
N ASN A 84 3.16 9.71 12.80
CA ASN A 84 4.19 10.53 12.15
C ASN A 84 3.80 11.01 10.73
N GLY A 85 3.03 10.19 10.00
CA GLY A 85 2.49 10.54 8.69
C GLY A 85 1.36 11.58 8.75
N ALA A 86 0.48 11.49 9.75
CA ALA A 86 -0.56 12.50 10.01
C ALA A 86 0.05 13.82 10.50
N ALA A 87 1.10 13.76 11.33
CA ALA A 87 1.85 14.93 11.77
C ALA A 87 2.47 15.70 10.59
N MET A 88 3.02 14.96 9.61
CA MET A 88 3.57 15.54 8.38
C MET A 88 2.51 16.15 7.45
N GLN A 89 1.27 15.66 7.51
CA GLN A 89 0.15 16.13 6.68
C GLN A 89 -0.77 17.13 7.41
N ALA A 90 -0.47 17.47 8.67
CA ALA A 90 -1.27 18.38 9.46
C ALA A 90 -1.37 19.75 8.78
N THR A 91 -2.60 20.23 8.56
CA THR A 91 -2.86 21.56 8.00
C THR A 91 -3.11 22.60 9.09
N GLU A 92 -3.08 23.88 8.73
CA GLU A 92 -3.37 24.99 9.66
C GLU A 92 -4.77 24.87 10.28
N MET A 93 -5.75 24.37 9.53
CA MET A 93 -7.11 24.13 10.06
C MET A 93 -7.11 22.99 11.07
N ASP A 94 -6.38 21.91 10.80
CA ASP A 94 -6.27 20.79 11.73
C ASP A 94 -5.61 21.23 13.05
N ALA A 95 -4.60 22.10 12.98
CA ALA A 95 -3.96 22.66 14.18
C ALA A 95 -4.93 23.45 15.08
N MET A 96 -6.00 24.02 14.51
CA MET A 96 -7.05 24.70 15.28
C MET A 96 -8.07 23.73 15.89
N GLU A 97 -8.28 22.57 15.28
CA GLU A 97 -9.22 21.54 15.74
C GLU A 97 -8.58 20.49 16.67
N MET A 98 -7.25 20.42 16.70
CA MET A 98 -6.49 19.49 17.54
C MET A 98 -6.75 19.72 19.03
N THR A 99 -6.86 18.62 19.77
CA THR A 99 -6.90 18.66 21.23
C THR A 99 -5.53 19.03 21.80
N GLN A 100 -5.50 19.52 23.05
CA GLN A 100 -4.25 19.88 23.73
C GLN A 100 -3.21 18.74 23.74
N GLN A 101 -3.67 17.48 23.87
CA GLN A 101 -2.79 16.31 23.86
C GLN A 101 -2.20 16.03 22.47
N GLN A 102 -3.00 16.20 21.42
CA GLN A 102 -2.55 16.05 20.03
C GLN A 102 -1.55 17.14 19.64
N LEU A 103 -1.76 18.38 20.12
CA LEU A 103 -0.84 19.48 19.89
C LEU A 103 0.50 19.26 20.61
N ASP A 104 0.46 18.80 21.86
CA ASP A 104 1.67 18.43 22.61
C ASP A 104 2.47 17.35 21.87
N GLU A 105 1.79 16.32 21.34
CA GLU A 105 2.45 15.25 20.57
C GLU A 105 2.98 15.72 19.21
N TYR A 106 2.26 16.64 18.53
CA TYR A 106 2.78 17.31 17.33
C TYR A 106 4.07 18.06 17.63
N MET A 107 4.13 18.80 18.74
CA MET A 107 5.33 19.55 19.13
C MET A 107 6.48 18.62 19.50
N ASP A 108 6.21 17.50 20.18
CA ASP A 108 7.20 16.46 20.46
C ASP A 108 7.73 15.79 19.18
N TRP A 109 6.86 15.55 18.18
CA TRP A 109 7.27 15.04 16.88
C TRP A 109 8.14 16.05 16.11
N TYR A 110 7.74 17.32 16.12
CA TYR A 110 8.48 18.41 15.46
C TYR A 110 9.89 18.59 16.05
N ASP A 111 10.00 18.55 17.38
CA ASP A 111 11.29 18.63 18.09
C ASP A 111 12.23 17.48 17.66
N ARG A 112 11.71 16.24 17.62
CA ARG A 112 12.48 15.07 17.18
C ARG A 112 12.94 15.14 15.73
N LEU A 113 12.12 15.64 14.82
CA LEU A 113 12.41 15.62 13.38
C LEU A 113 13.23 16.82 12.91
N TRP A 114 13.02 18.00 13.51
CA TRP A 114 13.57 19.27 13.00
C TRP A 114 14.51 20.00 13.95
N VAL A 115 14.48 19.70 15.26
CA VAL A 115 15.29 20.41 16.27
C VAL A 115 16.46 19.55 16.74
N ALA A 116 16.28 18.24 16.97
CA ALA A 116 17.34 17.34 17.41
C ALA A 116 18.57 17.26 16.46
N ASP A 117 18.39 17.54 15.16
CA ASP A 117 19.48 17.55 14.17
C ASP A 117 20.26 18.88 14.15
N LYS A 118 19.75 19.94 14.81
CA LYS A 118 20.34 21.29 14.83
C LYS A 118 21.27 21.55 16.01
N ASP A 119 21.32 20.67 16.99
CA ASP A 119 22.17 20.78 18.19
C ASP A 119 23.68 20.80 17.88
N ILE A 120 24.08 20.56 16.62
CA ILE A 120 25.50 20.52 16.22
C ILE A 120 26.04 21.89 15.79
N LYS A 121 25.21 22.93 15.50
CA LYS A 121 25.73 24.15 14.82
C LYS A 121 25.37 25.52 15.36
N ALA A 122 24.52 25.68 16.37
CA ALA A 122 24.29 27.01 16.96
C ALA A 122 23.81 26.93 18.41
N SER A 123 24.75 26.91 19.36
CA SER A 123 24.44 27.30 20.75
C SER A 123 24.11 28.79 20.74
N ASN A 124 22.82 29.08 20.65
CA ASN A 124 22.29 30.42 20.88
C ASN A 124 22.03 30.54 22.39
N PRO A 125 22.75 31.40 23.12
CA PRO A 125 22.58 31.54 24.58
C PRO A 125 21.16 32.00 24.98
N PHE A 126 20.39 32.60 24.06
CA PHE A 126 18.98 32.89 24.29
C PHE A 126 18.09 31.65 24.18
N ALA A 127 18.44 30.65 23.38
CA ALA A 127 17.69 29.39 23.28
C ALA A 127 17.90 28.52 24.53
N GLU A 128 19.08 28.58 25.15
CA GLU A 128 19.38 27.88 26.41
C GLU A 128 18.55 28.41 27.60
N MET A 129 18.05 29.64 27.52
CA MET A 129 17.12 30.21 28.53
C MET A 129 15.71 29.60 28.44
N PHE A 130 15.35 28.95 27.32
CA PHE A 130 14.04 28.35 27.07
C PHE A 130 14.19 26.87 26.67
N PRO A 131 14.53 25.98 27.62
CA PRO A 131 14.67 24.56 27.31
C PRO A 131 13.36 23.99 26.77
N THR A 132 13.41 23.44 25.55
CA THR A 132 12.26 22.81 24.87
C THR A 132 11.97 21.41 25.41
N THR A 133 12.92 20.82 26.14
CA THR A 133 12.79 19.47 26.69
C THR A 133 11.84 19.47 27.90
N ARG A 134 10.70 18.80 27.78
CA ARG A 134 9.81 18.49 28.91
C ARG A 134 10.51 17.50 29.85
N THR A 135 11.31 18.00 30.80
CA THR A 135 12.14 17.23 31.74
C THR A 135 11.38 16.24 32.63
N ALA A 136 10.03 16.26 32.65
CA ALA A 136 9.20 15.35 33.44
C ALA A 136 8.50 14.23 32.63
N ALA A 137 8.50 14.26 31.30
CA ALA A 137 7.69 13.31 30.49
C ALA A 137 8.48 12.17 29.84
N ALA A 138 9.81 12.17 29.94
CA ALA A 138 10.66 11.09 29.41
C ALA A 138 10.39 9.71 30.05
N LYS A 139 9.57 9.64 31.12
CA LYS A 139 9.19 8.38 31.78
C LYS A 139 7.72 7.98 31.60
N MET A 140 6.87 8.77 30.94
CA MET A 140 5.45 8.42 30.75
C MET A 140 5.13 7.81 29.37
N GLY A 141 6.04 7.87 28.40
CA GLY A 141 5.78 7.40 27.02
C GLY A 141 5.79 5.88 26.81
N ASN A 142 6.18 5.08 27.80
CA ASN A 142 6.27 3.62 27.71
C ASN A 142 5.07 2.88 28.32
N GLN A 143 4.01 3.60 28.75
CA GLN A 143 2.77 2.92 29.13
C GLN A 143 1.98 2.53 27.88
N ALA A 144 2.09 1.26 27.51
CA ALA A 144 1.19 0.54 26.61
C ALA A 144 0.81 1.26 25.30
N ARG A 145 1.75 1.98 24.69
CA ARG A 145 1.59 2.40 23.29
C ARG A 145 1.80 1.16 22.45
N GLN A 146 0.72 0.62 21.90
CA GLN A 146 0.82 -0.44 20.89
C GLN A 146 1.78 0.08 19.81
N THR A 147 2.90 -0.61 19.63
CA THR A 147 3.88 -0.20 18.63
C THR A 147 3.22 -0.24 17.24
N ASP A 148 3.70 0.57 16.29
CA ASP A 148 3.17 0.50 14.91
C ASP A 148 3.25 -0.94 14.38
N ASP A 149 4.29 -1.67 14.75
CA ASP A 149 4.49 -3.09 14.44
C ASP A 149 3.41 -3.99 15.03
N GLU A 150 3.00 -3.78 16.28
CA GLU A 150 1.92 -4.55 16.91
C GLU A 150 0.56 -4.30 16.25
N ALA A 151 0.28 -3.06 15.83
CA ALA A 151 -0.96 -2.78 15.09
C ALA A 151 -0.96 -3.34 13.67
N VAL A 152 0.21 -3.35 13.02
CA VAL A 152 0.36 -4.05 11.74
C VAL A 152 0.14 -5.54 11.94
N ALA A 153 0.66 -6.14 13.01
CA ALA A 153 0.45 -7.55 13.34
C ALA A 153 -1.02 -7.87 13.64
N GLU A 154 -1.72 -7.04 14.40
CA GLU A 154 -3.15 -7.21 14.70
C GLU A 154 -4.00 -7.12 13.43
N LYS A 155 -3.72 -6.13 12.57
CA LYS A 155 -4.37 -6.01 11.27
C LYS A 155 -4.11 -7.23 10.39
N LEU A 156 -2.87 -7.70 10.33
CA LEU A 156 -2.52 -8.92 9.60
C LEU A 156 -3.30 -10.11 10.15
N GLN A 157 -3.39 -10.27 11.46
CA GLN A 157 -4.17 -11.35 12.09
C GLN A 157 -5.67 -11.25 11.75
N ALA A 158 -6.24 -10.04 11.77
CA ALA A 158 -7.63 -9.82 11.39
C ALA A 158 -7.88 -10.21 9.92
N VAL A 159 -7.00 -9.80 9.00
CA VAL A 159 -7.11 -10.14 7.58
C VAL A 159 -6.89 -11.65 7.35
N LEU A 160 -5.87 -12.24 7.97
CA LEU A 160 -5.57 -13.67 7.81
C LEU A 160 -6.67 -14.56 8.39
N SER A 161 -7.28 -14.18 9.52
CA SER A 161 -8.41 -14.91 10.09
C SER A 161 -9.69 -14.81 9.24
N SER A 162 -9.80 -13.76 8.42
CA SER A 162 -10.91 -13.57 7.50
C SER A 162 -10.78 -14.30 6.16
N LEU A 163 -9.61 -14.91 5.88
CA LEU A 163 -9.36 -15.60 4.62
C LEU A 163 -10.33 -16.77 4.42
N ARG A 164 -10.87 -16.85 3.20
CA ARG A 164 -11.76 -17.93 2.79
C ARG A 164 -11.03 -18.89 1.88
N VAL A 165 -11.21 -20.19 2.11
CA VAL A 165 -10.66 -21.24 1.25
C VAL A 165 -11.65 -21.54 0.13
N ARG A 166 -11.20 -21.46 -1.12
CA ARG A 166 -11.99 -21.88 -2.29
C ARG A 166 -11.92 -23.39 -2.50
N ARG A 167 -13.01 -23.93 -3.04
CA ARG A 167 -13.07 -25.33 -3.47
C ARG A 167 -12.10 -25.55 -4.63
N VAL A 168 -11.24 -26.56 -4.50
CA VAL A 168 -10.41 -27.06 -5.60
C VAL A 168 -11.30 -27.88 -6.54
N VAL A 169 -11.17 -27.66 -7.84
CA VAL A 169 -11.87 -28.47 -8.85
C VAL A 169 -10.81 -29.07 -9.76
N THR A 170 -10.64 -30.39 -9.67
CA THR A 170 -9.65 -31.13 -10.46
C THR A 170 -10.03 -31.13 -11.94
N GLU A 171 -9.09 -31.49 -12.82
CA GLU A 171 -9.36 -31.57 -14.26
C GLU A 171 -10.41 -32.65 -14.57
N GLU A 172 -10.42 -33.74 -13.81
CA GLU A 172 -11.40 -34.83 -13.95
C GLU A 172 -12.82 -34.37 -13.62
N GLU A 173 -12.99 -33.58 -12.56
CA GLU A 173 -14.28 -32.99 -12.21
C GLU A 173 -14.73 -31.94 -13.23
N ALA A 174 -13.78 -31.14 -13.74
CA ALA A 174 -14.06 -30.16 -14.77
C ALA A 174 -14.56 -30.79 -16.08
N ASN A 175 -13.95 -31.90 -16.50
CA ASN A 175 -14.33 -32.63 -17.70
C ASN A 175 -15.74 -33.25 -17.58
N ARG A 176 -16.15 -33.65 -16.37
CA ARG A 176 -17.52 -34.15 -16.11
C ARG A 176 -18.60 -33.08 -16.23
N LEU A 177 -18.26 -31.82 -15.98
CA LEU A 177 -19.23 -30.71 -15.95
C LEU A 177 -19.59 -30.13 -17.33
N MET A 178 -18.94 -30.58 -18.42
CA MET A 178 -19.17 -30.17 -19.82
C MET A 178 -19.23 -28.64 -20.07
N ARG A 179 -18.76 -27.82 -19.12
CA ARG A 179 -18.71 -26.36 -19.21
C ARG A 179 -17.30 -25.88 -18.87
N PRO A 180 -16.79 -24.84 -19.54
CA PRO A 180 -15.48 -24.29 -19.22
C PRO A 180 -15.50 -23.70 -17.80
N ILE A 181 -14.67 -24.26 -16.92
CA ILE A 181 -14.53 -23.77 -15.56
C ILE A 181 -13.50 -22.64 -15.55
N PRO A 182 -13.87 -21.42 -15.13
CA PRO A 182 -12.94 -20.29 -15.08
C PRO A 182 -11.82 -20.60 -14.09
N ARG A 183 -10.58 -20.54 -14.57
CA ARG A 183 -9.37 -20.82 -13.79
C ARG A 183 -8.79 -19.52 -13.23
N PRO A 184 -8.04 -19.58 -12.12
CA PRO A 184 -7.25 -18.45 -11.65
C PRO A 184 -6.40 -17.86 -12.79
N GLY A 185 -6.39 -16.53 -12.92
CA GLY A 185 -5.72 -15.83 -14.02
C GLY A 185 -6.52 -15.68 -15.33
N CYS A 186 -7.69 -16.31 -15.47
CA CYS A 186 -8.62 -16.02 -16.59
C CYS A 186 -9.38 -14.71 -16.34
N ASP A 187 -9.78 -14.02 -17.42
CA ASP A 187 -10.55 -12.78 -17.38
C ASP A 187 -9.89 -11.66 -16.55
N TYR A 188 -8.59 -11.46 -16.77
CA TYR A 188 -7.84 -10.39 -16.11
C TYR A 188 -8.30 -9.02 -16.62
N LEU A 189 -9.02 -8.28 -15.78
CA LEU A 189 -9.46 -6.91 -16.07
C LEU A 189 -8.25 -5.98 -16.10
N ARG A 190 -8.24 -4.97 -16.97
CA ARG A 190 -7.21 -3.90 -16.97
C ARG A 190 -7.89 -2.56 -16.77
N PHE A 191 -7.38 -1.79 -15.82
CA PHE A 191 -7.91 -0.47 -15.52
C PHE A 191 -6.92 0.55 -16.06
N ARG A 192 -7.41 1.47 -16.90
CA ARG A 192 -6.62 2.56 -17.44
C ARG A 192 -6.87 3.86 -16.68
N TYR A 193 -8.09 4.02 -16.16
CA TYR A 193 -8.53 5.24 -15.49
C TYR A 193 -9.17 4.94 -14.13
N GLU A 194 -9.12 5.92 -13.24
CA GLU A 194 -9.66 5.82 -11.88
C GLU A 194 -11.14 5.45 -11.83
N TYR A 195 -11.95 6.02 -12.73
CA TYR A 195 -13.39 5.77 -12.79
C TYR A 195 -13.76 4.34 -13.21
N GLN A 196 -12.80 3.55 -13.69
CA GLN A 196 -13.01 2.15 -14.06
C GLN A 196 -12.79 1.19 -12.89
N LEU A 197 -12.22 1.67 -11.78
CA LEU A 197 -11.98 0.85 -10.60
C LEU A 197 -13.28 0.66 -9.82
N PRO A 198 -13.63 -0.59 -9.45
CA PRO A 198 -14.62 -0.84 -8.41
C PRO A 198 -14.25 -0.11 -7.11
N ASP A 199 -15.23 0.29 -6.31
CA ASP A 199 -15.01 1.06 -5.07
C ASP A 199 -13.98 0.38 -4.14
N ILE A 200 -14.05 -0.94 -4.02
CA ILE A 200 -13.13 -1.72 -3.18
C ILE A 200 -11.69 -1.71 -3.72
N ALA A 201 -11.55 -1.76 -5.04
CA ALA A 201 -10.26 -1.70 -5.71
C ALA A 201 -9.71 -0.27 -5.64
N ARG A 202 -10.57 0.74 -5.74
CA ARG A 202 -10.19 2.14 -5.55
C ARG A 202 -9.61 2.36 -4.16
N TYR A 203 -10.26 1.83 -3.13
CA TYR A 203 -9.78 1.92 -1.75
C TYR A 203 -8.39 1.27 -1.60
N PHE A 204 -8.20 0.06 -2.14
CA PHE A 204 -6.89 -0.60 -2.12
C PHE A 204 -5.80 0.20 -2.86
N TYR A 205 -6.09 0.70 -4.06
CA TYR A 205 -5.13 1.51 -4.83
C TYR A 205 -4.83 2.83 -4.12
N ASP A 206 -5.80 3.45 -3.46
CA ASP A 206 -5.60 4.67 -2.68
C ASP A 206 -4.69 4.43 -1.48
N THR A 207 -4.91 3.36 -0.71
CA THR A 207 -4.00 2.95 0.37
C THR A 207 -2.59 2.70 -0.15
N ALA A 208 -2.45 1.95 -1.25
CA ALA A 208 -1.15 1.67 -1.86
C ALA A 208 -0.44 2.94 -2.35
N ALA A 209 -1.18 3.89 -2.93
CA ALA A 209 -0.66 5.15 -3.40
C ALA A 209 -0.20 6.04 -2.23
N LYS A 210 -0.97 6.08 -1.14
CA LYS A 210 -0.61 6.77 0.12
C LYS A 210 0.69 6.22 0.73
N THR A 211 0.88 4.90 0.75
CA THR A 211 2.09 4.27 1.29
C THR A 211 3.37 4.73 0.59
N ILE A 212 3.32 4.97 -0.73
CA ILE A 212 4.48 5.43 -1.52
C ILE A 212 4.48 6.94 -1.78
N GLY A 213 3.50 7.68 -1.24
CA GLY A 213 3.40 9.15 -1.42
C GLY A 213 3.10 9.59 -2.86
N VAL A 214 2.33 8.82 -3.63
CA VAL A 214 1.88 9.21 -4.98
C VAL A 214 0.38 9.39 -5.08
N SER A 215 -0.06 10.06 -6.14
CA SER A 215 -1.48 10.22 -6.47
C SER A 215 -2.04 8.92 -7.04
N LEU A 216 -3.31 8.63 -6.75
CA LEU A 216 -4.04 7.47 -7.29
C LEU A 216 -3.87 7.34 -8.81
N GLU A 217 -4.05 8.43 -9.57
CA GLU A 217 -3.95 8.44 -11.04
C GLU A 217 -2.59 7.94 -11.54
N THR A 218 -1.51 8.38 -10.87
CA THR A 218 -0.14 7.97 -11.21
C THR A 218 0.04 6.47 -10.98
N LEU A 219 -0.51 5.92 -9.88
CA LEU A 219 -0.41 4.50 -9.60
C LEU A 219 -1.23 3.66 -10.59
N VAL A 220 -2.46 4.06 -10.92
CA VAL A 220 -3.30 3.38 -11.92
C VAL A 220 -2.60 3.34 -13.28
N LEU A 221 -2.03 4.46 -13.71
CA LEU A 221 -1.29 4.53 -14.96
C LEU A 221 -0.02 3.67 -14.94
N ALA A 222 0.72 3.66 -13.82
CA ALA A 222 1.92 2.84 -13.65
C ALA A 222 1.61 1.34 -13.70
N VAL A 223 0.53 0.91 -13.04
CA VAL A 223 0.04 -0.47 -13.09
C VAL A 223 -0.34 -0.85 -14.52
N TYR A 224 -1.12 -0.02 -15.23
CA TYR A 224 -1.49 -0.26 -16.61
C TYR A 224 -0.28 -0.45 -17.55
N GLN A 225 0.76 0.39 -17.40
CA GLN A 225 1.99 0.24 -18.16
C GLN A 225 2.76 -1.04 -17.81
N THR A 226 2.79 -1.39 -16.52
CA THR A 226 3.44 -2.61 -16.01
C THR A 226 2.74 -3.86 -16.55
N GLU A 227 1.40 -3.90 -16.51
CA GLU A 227 0.59 -4.95 -17.11
C GLU A 227 0.85 -5.08 -18.62
N GLY A 228 0.95 -3.96 -19.33
CA GLY A 228 1.29 -3.92 -20.75
C GLY A 228 2.66 -4.52 -21.06
N ARG A 229 3.66 -4.28 -20.21
CA ARG A 229 5.01 -4.88 -20.33
C ARG A 229 5.01 -6.38 -20.05
N ILE A 230 4.20 -6.85 -19.11
CA ILE A 230 4.09 -8.28 -18.78
C ILE A 230 3.35 -9.04 -19.87
N HIS A 231 2.33 -8.43 -20.48
CA HIS A 231 1.51 -9.03 -21.53
C HIS A 231 2.19 -9.08 -22.91
N VAL A 232 3.51 -9.30 -23.01
CA VAL A 232 4.20 -9.37 -24.32
C VAL A 232 3.45 -10.35 -25.24
N PRO A 233 2.85 -9.86 -26.36
CA PRO A 233 2.04 -10.71 -27.22
C PRO A 233 2.92 -11.79 -27.83
N LYS A 234 2.49 -13.05 -27.72
CA LYS A 234 3.00 -14.15 -28.54
C LYS A 234 2.63 -13.84 -30.00
N GLY A 235 3.50 -13.18 -30.74
CA GLY A 235 3.26 -12.98 -32.18
C GLY A 235 4.01 -11.82 -32.80
N LYS A 236 5.31 -12.02 -33.08
CA LYS A 236 5.90 -11.81 -34.42
C LYS A 236 7.05 -12.79 -34.55
N ALA A 237 6.72 -14.06 -34.77
CA ALA A 237 7.58 -14.88 -35.60
C ALA A 237 7.62 -14.13 -36.94
N ARG A 238 8.74 -13.47 -37.22
CA ARG A 238 9.02 -12.95 -38.56
C ARG A 238 9.17 -14.18 -39.43
N ASP A 239 8.17 -14.42 -40.28
CA ASP A 239 8.39 -15.08 -41.56
C ASP A 239 9.48 -14.28 -42.28
N SER A 240 10.72 -14.76 -42.19
CA SER A 240 11.76 -14.40 -43.13
C SER A 240 11.63 -15.37 -44.30
N LYS A 241 11.24 -14.82 -45.44
CA LYS A 241 11.50 -15.38 -46.77
C LYS A 241 12.97 -15.75 -46.93
#